data_AF-A0A3Q3MFN6-F1
#
_entry.id   AF-A0A3Q3MFN6-F1
#
_cell.length_a   1.000
_cell.length_b   1.000
_cell.length_c   1.000
_cell.angle_alpha   90.00
_cell.angle_beta   90.00
_cell.angle_gamma   90.00
#
_symmetry.space_group_name_H-M   'P 1'
#
loop_
_entity.id
_entity.type
_entity.pdbx_description
1 polymer ?
#
loop_
_entity_poly.entity_id
_entity_poly.type
_entity_poly.pdbx_seq_one_letter_code
_entity_poly.pdbx_strand_id
1 'polypeptide(L)' 'MIPHTDPSPLSVSLSLSLSLSRNEAWRYAGGFARPVTLSEVLFKGFKWGFAAFTVALAIEYTFFPPKKGGH' A
#
# COMPACT_ATOMS: atom_id res chain seq x y z
N MET A 1 50.98 4.36 -24.49
CA MET A 1 50.53 5.66 -23.93
C MET A 1 49.01 5.64 -23.97
N ILE A 2 48.35 5.38 -22.83
CA ILE A 2 46.88 5.37 -22.75
C ILE A 2 46.44 6.83 -22.67
N PRO A 3 45.56 7.33 -23.55
CA PRO A 3 45.07 8.69 -23.45
C PRO A 3 44.29 8.83 -22.13
N HIS A 4 44.80 9.66 -21.22
CA HIS A 4 44.09 10.11 -20.03
C HIS A 4 43.06 11.15 -20.48
N THR A 5 41.90 10.71 -20.92
CA THR A 5 40.73 11.60 -21.06
C THR A 5 40.03 11.68 -19.72
N ASP A 6 40.16 12.82 -19.06
CA ASP A 6 39.41 13.11 -17.84
C ASP A 6 37.91 13.14 -18.17
N PRO A 7 37.08 12.37 -17.46
CA PRO A 7 35.65 12.33 -17.74
C PRO A 7 35.03 13.68 -17.40
N SER A 8 34.18 14.19 -18.31
CA SER A 8 33.39 15.39 -18.03
C SER A 8 32.55 15.20 -16.75
N PRO A 9 32.32 16.25 -15.95
CA PRO A 9 31.59 16.16 -14.69
C PRO A 9 30.18 15.56 -14.84
N LEU A 10 29.56 15.74 -16.00
CA LEU A 10 28.24 15.17 -16.32
C LEU A 10 28.29 13.64 -16.50
N SER A 11 29.35 13.10 -17.09
CA SER A 11 29.53 11.64 -17.21
C SER A 11 29.74 10.98 -15.85
N VAL A 12 30.48 11.65 -14.95
CA VAL A 12 30.69 11.19 -13.57
C VAL A 12 29.35 11.21 -12.81
N SER A 13 28.59 12.31 -12.92
CA SER A 13 27.29 12.45 -12.26
C SER A 13 26.28 11.41 -12.75
N LEU A 14 26.23 11.12 -14.05
CA LEU A 14 25.33 10.12 -14.61
C LEU A 14 25.70 8.70 -14.17
N SER A 15 26.99 8.37 -14.17
CA SER A 15 27.49 7.07 -13.70
C SER A 15 27.18 6.84 -12.21
N LEU A 16 27.39 7.87 -11.39
CA LEU A 16 27.05 7.83 -9.96
C LEU A 16 25.54 7.68 -9.74
N SER A 17 24.72 8.45 -10.48
CA SER A 17 23.26 8.38 -10.40
C SER A 17 22.72 7.00 -10.81
N LEU A 18 23.24 6.40 -11.87
CA LEU A 18 22.81 5.08 -12.35
C LEU A 18 23.23 3.96 -11.38
N SER A 19 24.43 4.03 -10.83
CA SER A 19 24.91 3.05 -9.84
C SER A 19 24.08 3.10 -8.55
N LEU A 20 23.75 4.29 -8.06
CA LEU A 20 22.86 4.46 -6.90
C LEU A 20 21.44 3.97 -7.19
N SER A 21 20.88 4.33 -8.34
CA SER A 21 19.54 3.89 -8.74
C SER A 21 19.43 2.36 -8.82
N ARG A 22 20.42 1.67 -9.39
CA ARG A 22 20.47 0.18 -9.37
C ARG A 22 20.63 -0.40 -7.97
N ASN A 23 21.45 0.23 -7.13
CA ASN A 23 21.65 -0.20 -5.75
C ASN A 23 20.37 -0.06 -4.90
N GLU A 24 19.50 0.89 -5.21
CA GLU A 24 18.23 1.08 -4.51
C GLU A 24 17.04 0.36 -5.15
N ALA A 25 17.12 -0.03 -6.43
CA ALA A 25 16.03 -0.61 -7.19
C ALA A 25 15.37 -1.83 -6.52
N TRP A 26 16.14 -2.68 -5.83
CA TRP A 26 15.60 -3.86 -5.16
C TRP A 26 14.61 -3.52 -4.04
N ARG A 27 14.72 -2.33 -3.42
CA ARG A 27 13.80 -1.86 -2.35
C ARG A 27 12.39 -1.60 -2.87
N TYR A 28 12.29 -1.20 -4.14
CA TYR A 28 11.04 -0.80 -4.78
C TYR A 28 10.61 -1.79 -5.88
N ALA A 29 11.26 -2.95 -5.93
CA ALA A 29 10.92 -4.04 -6.85
C ALA A 29 10.24 -5.19 -6.10
N GLY A 30 9.63 -6.10 -6.86
CA GLY A 30 9.00 -7.31 -6.30
C GLY A 30 7.81 -7.01 -5.39
N GLY A 31 7.72 -7.72 -4.25
CA GLY A 31 6.58 -7.64 -3.33
C GLY A 31 6.34 -6.25 -2.71
N PHE A 32 7.34 -5.36 -2.73
CA PHE A 32 7.25 -4.00 -2.21
C PHE A 32 7.08 -2.93 -3.31
N ALA A 33 6.92 -3.36 -4.58
CA ALA A 33 6.74 -2.43 -5.70
C ALA A 33 5.41 -1.67 -5.66
N ARG A 34 4.40 -2.21 -4.95
CA ARG A 34 3.10 -1.55 -4.80
C ARG A 34 3.07 -0.78 -3.49
N PRO A 35 2.87 0.54 -3.51
CA PRO A 35 2.78 1.32 -2.29
C PRO A 35 1.52 0.94 -1.52
N VAL A 36 1.67 0.64 -0.24
CA VAL A 36 0.52 0.46 0.65
C VAL A 36 -0.15 1.80 0.85
N THR A 37 -1.44 1.86 0.55
CA THR A 37 -2.22 3.08 0.76
C THR A 37 -2.73 3.18 2.19
N LEU A 38 -2.89 4.39 2.73
CA LEU A 38 -3.48 4.59 4.06
C LEU A 38 -4.88 3.97 4.17
N SER A 39 -5.66 4.06 3.10
CA SER A 39 -6.97 3.41 2.99
C SER A 39 -6.89 1.89 3.13
N GLU A 40 -5.88 1.23 2.53
CA GLU A 40 -5.71 -0.22 2.69
C GLU A 40 -5.46 -0.61 4.14
N VAL A 41 -4.73 0.21 4.90
CA VAL A 41 -4.47 -0.05 6.32
C VAL A 41 -5.72 0.20 7.15
N LEU A 42 -6.39 1.33 6.96
CA LEU A 42 -7.59 1.72 7.72
C LEU A 42 -8.76 0.77 7.48
N PHE A 43 -8.96 0.34 6.23
CA PHE A 43 -10.04 -0.58 5.87
C PHE A 43 -9.61 -2.05 5.86
N LYS A 44 -8.42 -2.37 6.37
CA LYS A 44 -7.96 -3.75 6.51
C LYS A 44 -8.89 -4.50 7.48
N GLY A 45 -9.58 -5.51 6.97
CA GLY A 45 -10.54 -6.30 7.75
C GLY A 45 -11.94 -5.69 7.83
N PHE A 46 -12.15 -4.45 7.39
CA PHE A 46 -13.47 -3.80 7.42
C PHE A 46 -14.52 -4.60 6.64
N LYS A 47 -14.16 -5.23 5.51
CA LYS A 47 -15.08 -6.07 4.72
C LYS A 47 -15.72 -7.20 5.54
N TRP A 48 -14.88 -7.96 6.24
CA TRP A 48 -15.35 -9.10 7.05
C TRP A 48 -15.99 -8.65 8.36
N GLY A 49 -15.48 -7.59 8.97
CA GLY A 49 -16.11 -6.97 10.15
C GLY A 49 -17.51 -6.44 9.84
N PHE A 50 -17.68 -5.75 8.71
CA PHE A 50 -18.98 -5.24 8.27
C PHE A 50 -19.95 -6.36 7.88
N ALA A 51 -19.46 -7.43 7.25
CA ALA A 51 -20.27 -8.61 6.97
C ALA A 51 -20.80 -9.24 8.27
N ALA A 52 -19.92 -9.47 9.26
CA ALA A 52 -20.31 -10.00 10.56
C ALA A 52 -21.31 -9.07 11.29
N PHE A 53 -21.08 -7.76 11.23
CA PHE A 53 -21.98 -6.76 11.80
C PHE A 53 -23.39 -6.81 11.16
N THR A 54 -23.46 -6.91 9.83
CA THR A 54 -24.73 -7.01 9.10
C THR A 54 -25.49 -8.29 9.46
N VAL A 55 -24.77 -9.42 9.59
CA VAL A 55 -25.37 -10.69 10.05
C VAL A 55 -25.89 -10.56 11.47
N ALA A 56 -25.14 -9.93 12.37
CA ALA A 56 -25.59 -9.68 13.73
C ALA A 56 -26.88 -8.85 13.77
N LEU A 57 -26.95 -7.77 12.98
CA LEU A 57 -28.18 -6.97 12.84
C LEU A 57 -29.35 -7.79 12.30
N ALA A 58 -29.12 -8.66 11.32
CA ALA A 58 -30.17 -9.52 10.77
C ALA A 58 -30.70 -10.52 11.81
N ILE A 59 -29.81 -11.11 12.62
CA ILE A 59 -30.18 -11.98 13.74
C ILE A 59 -30.96 -11.17 14.77
N GLU A 60 -30.43 -10.04 15.22
CA GLU A 60 -31.10 -9.18 16.20
C GLU A 60 -32.51 -8.78 15.73
N TYR A 61 -32.66 -8.35 14.48
CA TYR A 61 -33.95 -7.95 13.94
C TYR A 61 -34.96 -9.10 13.80
N THR A 62 -34.49 -10.30 13.47
CA THR A 62 -35.36 -11.48 13.33
C THR A 62 -35.81 -12.04 14.68
N PHE A 63 -34.92 -12.06 15.68
CA PHE A 63 -35.23 -12.59 17.02
C PHE A 63 -35.83 -11.55 17.97
N PHE A 64 -35.50 -10.28 17.79
CA PHE A 64 -36.03 -9.14 18.57
C PHE A 64 -36.63 -8.11 17.63
N PRO A 65 -37.75 -8.44 16.95
CA PRO A 65 -38.41 -7.48 16.10
C PRO A 65 -38.79 -6.24 16.92
N PRO A 66 -38.56 -5.02 16.40
CA PRO A 66 -38.83 -3.81 17.15
C PRO A 66 -40.30 -3.78 17.56
N LYS A 67 -40.57 -3.50 18.85
CA LYS A 67 -41.95 -3.25 19.30
C LYS A 67 -42.49 -2.06 18.51
N LYS A 68 -43.55 -2.28 17.72
CA LYS A 68 -44.34 -1.18 17.16
C LYS A 68 -44.84 -0.35 18.34
N GLY A 69 -44.45 0.92 18.37
CA GLY A 69 -44.73 1.84 19.48
C GLY A 69 -46.20 1.84 19.86
N GLY A 70 -46.48 1.46 21.10
CA GLY A 70 -47.67 1.92 21.83
C GLY A 70 -47.21 3.04 22.75
N HIS A 71 -47.60 4.27 22.41
CA HIS A 71 -47.72 5.34 23.40
C HIS A 71 -49.13 5.20 24.01
#